data_AF-A0AA39KCR0-F1
#
_entry.id   AF-A0AA39KCR0-F1
#
_cell.length_a   1.000
_cell.length_b   1.000
_cell.length_c   1.000
_cell.angle_alpha   90.00
_cell.angle_beta   90.00
_cell.angle_gamma   90.00
#
_symmetry.space_group_name_H-M   'P 1'
#
loop_
_entity.id
_entity.type
_entity.pdbx_description
1 polymer ?
#
loop_
_entity_poly.entity_id
_entity_poly.type
_entity_poly.pdbx_seq_one_letter_code
_entity_poly.pdbx_strand_id
1 'polypeptide(L)'
;MSREYLEKVHSDFAQEGGTCKILCATSAEAVGIDFPDVDIVGYMDIPQDECDDLQRGGRVIRRPGQYGLYVIFYEPLVLEIDVKDFDNPDMDYNDPDRPRGPLKPTSNKKERAALSAIRLIQRHGPQCIREFKANYLQDNAPDALHYSGPFCCDRHNDAFNLQNFLPGPIYNPQSSEASSKRKPNREKYRLPKAHRIILQRRLEDWRRTEHEADALKSVRPRYFILSDSHIVTLAKTRAELVSSSAAYIDACSL
;
A
#
# COMPACT_ATOMS: atom_id res chain seq x y z
N MET A 1 0.62 -8.49 -14.89
CA MET A 1 1.62 -9.57 -14.77
C MET A 1 1.24 -10.66 -15.77
N SER A 2 2.16 -11.51 -16.23
CA SER A 2 1.76 -12.64 -17.09
C SER A 2 0.97 -13.67 -16.29
N ARG A 3 0.13 -14.45 -16.96
CA ARG A 3 -0.70 -15.45 -16.32
C ARG A 3 0.15 -16.54 -15.66
N GLU A 4 1.20 -16.99 -16.35
CA GLU A 4 2.13 -18.02 -15.87
C GLU A 4 2.83 -17.59 -14.58
N TYR A 5 3.14 -16.29 -14.46
CA TYR A 5 3.74 -15.74 -13.25
C TYR A 5 2.75 -15.75 -12.08
N LEU A 6 1.51 -15.33 -12.31
CA LEU A 6 0.46 -15.31 -11.29
C LEU A 6 0.17 -16.74 -10.79
N GLU A 7 -0.03 -17.69 -11.70
CA GLU A 7 -0.25 -19.10 -11.37
C GLU A 7 0.88 -19.67 -10.50
N LYS A 8 2.14 -19.38 -10.87
CA LYS A 8 3.30 -19.81 -10.09
C LYS A 8 3.30 -19.19 -8.70
N VAL A 9 3.11 -17.87 -8.58
CA VAL A 9 3.14 -17.17 -7.29
C VAL A 9 2.00 -17.64 -6.38
N HIS A 10 0.80 -17.85 -6.92
CA HIS A 10 -0.35 -18.31 -6.14
C HIS A 10 -0.14 -19.73 -5.65
N SER A 11 0.38 -20.61 -6.52
CA SER A 11 0.78 -21.97 -6.13
C SER A 11 1.86 -21.95 -5.05
N ASP A 12 2.91 -21.13 -5.23
CA ASP A 12 3.99 -20.99 -4.25
C ASP A 12 3.52 -20.37 -2.92
N PHE A 13 2.41 -19.62 -2.90
CA PHE A 13 1.84 -19.03 -1.68
C PHE A 13 0.91 -19.99 -0.94
N ALA A 14 0.10 -20.76 -1.67
CA ALA A 14 -0.87 -21.68 -1.09
C ALA A 14 -0.26 -23.02 -0.61
N GLN A 15 0.91 -23.42 -1.14
CA GLN A 15 1.52 -24.70 -0.78
C GLN A 15 2.29 -24.66 0.55
N GLU A 16 2.11 -25.71 1.36
CA GLU A 16 2.92 -25.97 2.54
C GLU A 16 4.38 -26.23 2.10
N GLY A 17 5.26 -25.25 2.32
CA GLY A 17 6.65 -25.28 1.84
C GLY A 17 6.93 -24.45 0.58
N GLY A 18 5.91 -23.83 0.01
CA GLY A 18 6.07 -22.92 -1.13
C GLY A 18 6.95 -21.71 -0.79
N THR A 19 7.64 -21.17 -1.80
CA THR A 19 8.68 -20.14 -1.59
C THR A 19 8.09 -18.75 -1.33
N CYS A 20 6.83 -18.51 -1.70
CA CYS A 20 6.14 -17.25 -1.43
C CYS A 20 5.50 -17.32 -0.05
N LYS A 21 5.99 -16.52 0.91
CA LYS A 21 5.42 -16.45 2.26
C LYS A 21 4.55 -15.22 2.50
N ILE A 22 4.69 -14.20 1.65
CA ILE A 22 3.95 -12.95 1.72
C ILE A 22 3.52 -12.60 0.30
N LEU A 23 2.21 -12.52 0.10
CA LEU A 23 1.60 -12.09 -1.14
C LEU A 23 1.07 -10.66 -0.99
N CYS A 24 1.66 -9.73 -1.75
CA CYS A 24 1.16 -8.36 -1.84
C CYS A 24 0.27 -8.24 -3.08
N ALA A 25 -1.04 -8.11 -2.87
CA ALA A 25 -2.04 -8.09 -3.92
C ALA A 25 -2.86 -6.79 -3.91
N THR A 26 -3.27 -6.33 -5.09
CA THR A 26 -4.29 -5.28 -5.22
C THR A 26 -5.69 -5.87 -5.02
N SER A 27 -6.69 -5.03 -4.82
CA SER A 27 -8.10 -5.49 -4.70
C SER A 27 -8.55 -6.35 -5.88
N ALA A 28 -8.18 -5.97 -7.10
CA ALA A 28 -8.51 -6.72 -8.32
C ALA A 28 -7.92 -8.14 -8.39
N GLU A 29 -6.86 -8.41 -7.63
CA GLU A 29 -6.22 -9.73 -7.59
C GLU A 29 -6.75 -10.53 -6.38
N ALA A 30 -6.97 -9.86 -5.25
CA ALA A 30 -7.49 -10.50 -4.04
C ALA A 30 -8.94 -11.04 -4.20
N VAL A 31 -9.67 -10.61 -5.24
CA VAL A 31 -11.05 -11.02 -5.51
C VAL A 31 -11.05 -12.16 -6.54
N GLY A 32 -11.44 -13.36 -6.10
CA GLY A 32 -11.63 -14.52 -6.99
C GLY A 32 -10.63 -15.67 -6.76
N ILE A 33 -9.64 -15.48 -5.89
CA ILE A 33 -8.67 -16.51 -5.54
C ILE A 33 -8.88 -16.91 -4.08
N ASP A 34 -9.13 -18.20 -3.87
CA ASP A 34 -9.24 -18.75 -2.52
C ASP A 34 -7.85 -19.15 -2.06
N PHE A 35 -7.30 -18.36 -1.14
CA PHE A 35 -6.10 -18.71 -0.39
C PHE A 35 -6.57 -19.33 0.92
N PRO A 36 -6.65 -20.67 1.02
CA PRO A 36 -6.94 -21.30 2.29
C PRO A 36 -5.81 -21.01 3.28
N ASP A 37 -6.16 -20.92 4.56
CA ASP A 37 -5.20 -20.98 5.66
C ASP A 37 -4.18 -19.84 5.70
N VAL A 38 -4.61 -18.62 5.36
CA VAL A 38 -3.77 -17.44 5.53
C VAL A 38 -3.71 -17.07 7.03
N ASP A 39 -2.52 -17.13 7.62
CA ASP A 39 -2.32 -16.81 9.03
C ASP A 39 -2.60 -15.34 9.35
N ILE A 40 -2.15 -14.44 8.46
CA ILE A 40 -2.23 -13.00 8.66
C ILE A 40 -2.67 -12.33 7.37
N VAL A 41 -3.75 -11.55 7.44
CA VAL A 41 -4.18 -10.66 6.36
C VAL A 41 -3.98 -9.22 6.82
N GLY A 42 -3.18 -8.47 6.06
CA GLY A 42 -2.94 -7.05 6.29
C GLY A 42 -3.62 -6.21 5.20
N TYR A 43 -4.53 -5.32 5.59
CA TYR A 43 -5.06 -4.28 4.72
C TYR A 43 -4.17 -3.05 4.82
N MET A 44 -3.48 -2.73 3.74
CA MET A 44 -2.65 -1.52 3.65
C MET A 44 -3.56 -0.39 3.17
N ASP A 45 -3.93 0.51 4.08
CA ASP A 45 -4.95 1.57 3.96
C ASP A 45 -6.27 1.26 4.68
N ILE A 46 -7.20 2.21 4.67
CA ILE A 46 -8.55 2.06 5.20
C ILE A 46 -9.47 1.45 4.14
N PRO A 47 -10.42 0.60 4.55
CA PRO A 47 -11.45 0.10 3.64
C PRO A 47 -12.23 1.24 3.00
N GLN A 48 -12.63 1.03 1.75
CA GLN A 48 -13.57 1.92 1.05
C GLN A 48 -15.01 1.42 1.14
N ASP A 49 -15.16 0.15 1.51
CA ASP A 49 -16.42 -0.58 1.58
C ASP A 49 -16.24 -1.69 2.62
N GLU A 50 -17.15 -1.77 3.60
CA GLU A 50 -17.00 -2.75 4.69
C GLU A 50 -17.34 -4.18 4.26
N CYS A 51 -18.09 -4.37 3.17
CA CYS A 51 -18.36 -5.70 2.63
C CYS A 51 -17.08 -6.31 2.03
N ASP A 52 -16.30 -5.55 1.27
CA ASP A 52 -14.98 -5.94 0.76
C ASP A 52 -14.00 -6.18 1.93
N ASP A 53 -14.02 -5.33 2.96
CA ASP A 53 -13.23 -5.55 4.18
C ASP A 53 -13.53 -6.89 4.85
N LEU A 54 -14.82 -7.20 5.02
CA LEU A 54 -15.28 -8.46 5.61
C LEU A 54 -14.88 -9.67 4.74
N GLN A 55 -15.02 -9.57 3.43
CA GLN A 55 -14.62 -10.64 2.52
C GLN A 55 -13.11 -10.91 2.56
N ARG A 56 -12.29 -9.86 2.73
CA ARG A 56 -10.83 -9.98 2.91
C ARG A 56 -10.49 -10.58 4.26
N GLY A 57 -11.10 -10.08 5.34
CA GLY A 57 -10.93 -10.63 6.68
C GLY A 57 -11.32 -12.10 6.78
N GLY A 58 -12.37 -12.53 6.05
CA GLY A 58 -12.82 -13.92 5.97
C GLY A 58 -11.87 -14.89 5.25
N ARG A 59 -10.71 -14.41 4.78
CA ARG A 59 -9.62 -15.26 4.26
C ARG A 59 -8.66 -15.73 5.34
N VAL A 60 -8.68 -15.08 6.50
CA VAL A 60 -7.85 -15.47 7.65
C VAL A 60 -8.31 -16.84 8.15
N ILE A 61 -7.33 -17.74 8.34
CA ILE A 61 -7.40 -19.12 8.88
C ILE A 61 -8.79 -19.76 8.94
N ARG A 62 -8.98 -20.85 8.18
CA ARG A 62 -10.19 -21.69 8.22
C ARG A 62 -10.00 -23.02 8.94
N ARG A 63 -8.88 -23.21 9.66
CA ARG A 63 -8.55 -24.47 10.35
C ARG A 63 -9.08 -24.52 11.79
N PRO A 64 -9.70 -25.63 12.22
CA PRO A 64 -10.10 -25.80 13.62
C PRO A 64 -8.91 -25.69 14.58
N GLY A 65 -9.06 -24.90 15.65
CA GLY A 65 -8.05 -24.76 16.70
C GLY A 65 -6.86 -23.85 16.37
N GLN A 66 -6.85 -23.22 15.19
CA GLN A 66 -5.88 -22.17 14.84
C GLN A 66 -6.58 -20.80 14.81
N TYR A 67 -5.81 -19.75 15.09
CA TYR A 67 -6.30 -18.38 15.15
C TYR A 67 -5.43 -17.52 14.27
N GLY A 68 -6.05 -16.73 13.41
CA GLY A 68 -5.34 -15.82 12.53
C GLY A 68 -5.60 -14.37 12.86
N LEU A 69 -4.85 -13.50 12.20
CA LEU A 69 -4.82 -12.08 12.47
C LEU A 69 -5.29 -11.29 11.25
N TYR A 70 -6.30 -10.45 11.45
CA TYR A 70 -6.69 -9.41 10.49
C TYR A 70 -6.21 -8.05 11.00
N VAL A 71 -5.41 -7.33 10.20
CA VAL A 71 -4.85 -6.03 10.59
C VAL A 71 -5.17 -4.99 9.53
N ILE A 72 -5.73 -3.86 9.96
CA ILE A 72 -5.90 -2.67 9.12
C ILE A 72 -4.81 -1.67 9.48
N PHE A 73 -3.95 -1.33 8.51
CA PHE A 73 -2.93 -0.30 8.64
C PHE A 73 -3.47 1.02 8.09
N TYR A 74 -3.52 2.04 8.94
CA TYR A 74 -4.04 3.35 8.55
C TYR A 74 -3.04 4.47 8.83
N GLU A 75 -3.19 5.58 8.11
CA GLU A 75 -2.38 6.79 8.31
C GLU A 75 -2.96 7.68 9.41
N PRO A 76 -2.13 8.43 10.17
CA PRO A 76 -2.63 9.32 11.24
C PRO A 76 -3.69 10.32 10.79
N LEU A 77 -3.68 10.75 9.52
CA LEU A 77 -4.68 11.65 8.94
C LEU A 77 -6.11 11.14 9.13
N VAL A 78 -6.30 9.83 9.25
CA VAL A 78 -7.60 9.20 9.47
C VAL A 78 -8.18 9.63 10.80
N LEU A 79 -7.35 9.83 11.82
CA LEU A 79 -7.75 10.31 13.14
C LEU A 79 -8.10 11.81 13.17
N GLU A 80 -7.72 12.55 12.11
CA GLU A 80 -7.96 14.00 11.99
C GLU A 80 -9.23 14.34 11.19
N ILE A 81 -9.93 13.32 10.64
CA ILE A 81 -11.17 13.53 9.90
C ILE A 81 -12.31 13.71 10.90
N ASP A 82 -13.07 14.80 10.81
CA ASP A 82 -14.27 14.97 11.60
C ASP A 82 -15.42 14.17 10.95
N VAL A 83 -16.11 13.35 11.74
CA VAL A 83 -17.29 12.59 11.29
C VAL A 83 -18.40 13.52 10.79
N LYS A 84 -18.47 14.75 11.29
CA LYS A 84 -19.44 15.76 10.82
C LYS A 84 -19.20 16.21 9.38
N ASP A 85 -17.99 16.02 8.85
CA ASP A 85 -17.72 16.32 7.43
C ASP A 85 -18.54 15.43 6.47
N PHE A 86 -19.17 14.35 6.97
CA PHE A 86 -20.00 13.44 6.19
C PHE A 86 -21.49 13.81 6.19
N ASP A 87 -21.88 14.90 6.85
CA ASP A 87 -23.26 15.44 6.87
C ASP A 87 -23.54 16.31 5.64
N ASN A 88 -23.11 15.85 4.47
CA ASN A 88 -23.30 16.53 3.20
C ASN A 88 -24.68 16.18 2.60
N PRO A 89 -25.57 17.16 2.34
CA PRO A 89 -26.91 16.89 1.80
C PRO A 89 -26.90 16.30 0.37
N ASP A 90 -25.79 16.43 -0.36
CA ASP A 90 -25.63 15.88 -1.71
C ASP A 90 -25.28 14.38 -1.72
N MET A 91 -25.12 13.76 -0.54
CA MET A 91 -24.73 12.35 -0.39
C MET A 91 -25.91 11.52 0.14
N ASP A 92 -25.92 10.22 -0.17
CA ASP A 92 -26.93 9.31 0.39
C ASP A 92 -26.66 9.07 1.87
N TYR A 93 -27.47 9.66 2.74
CA TYR A 93 -27.30 9.54 4.19
C TYR A 93 -27.46 8.09 4.70
N ASN A 94 -28.15 7.23 3.94
CA ASN A 94 -28.35 5.83 4.30
C ASN A 94 -27.16 4.94 3.91
N ASP A 95 -26.27 5.43 3.05
CA ASP A 95 -25.05 4.72 2.67
C ASP A 95 -23.97 4.91 3.76
N PRO A 96 -23.64 3.85 4.52
CA PRO A 96 -22.59 3.92 5.53
C PRO A 96 -21.18 4.02 4.92
N ASP A 97 -20.99 3.68 3.65
CA ASP A 97 -19.69 3.70 2.96
C ASP A 97 -19.47 4.98 2.14
N ARG A 98 -20.41 5.94 2.23
CA ARG A 98 -20.32 7.20 1.50
C ARG A 98 -19.04 7.98 1.81
N PRO A 99 -18.46 8.66 0.81
CA PRO A 99 -17.44 9.68 1.03
C PRO A 99 -18.06 10.98 1.60
N ARG A 100 -17.20 11.94 1.98
CA ARG A 100 -17.60 13.26 2.51
C ARG A 100 -18.31 14.16 1.48
N GLY A 101 -18.22 13.82 0.20
CA GLY A 101 -18.85 14.55 -0.89
C GLY A 101 -18.61 13.88 -2.24
N PRO A 102 -19.16 14.44 -3.32
CA PRO A 102 -19.02 13.89 -4.67
C PRO A 102 -17.56 13.75 -5.09
N LEU A 103 -17.17 12.54 -5.48
CA LEU A 103 -15.79 12.24 -5.86
C LEU A 103 -15.49 12.68 -7.29
N LYS A 104 -14.30 13.25 -7.48
CA LYS A 104 -13.71 13.57 -8.78
C LYS A 104 -12.63 12.55 -9.12
N PRO A 105 -12.25 12.39 -10.40
CA PRO A 105 -11.09 11.56 -10.76
C PRO A 105 -9.81 11.95 -10.01
N THR A 106 -9.64 13.23 -9.72
CA THR A 106 -8.50 13.80 -8.99
C THR A 106 -8.68 13.80 -7.47
N SER A 107 -9.77 13.23 -6.93
CA SER A 107 -10.01 13.24 -5.49
C SER A 107 -8.92 12.51 -4.74
N ASN A 108 -8.45 13.13 -3.66
CA ASN A 108 -7.38 12.59 -2.85
C ASN A 108 -7.90 11.50 -1.89
N LYS A 109 -6.97 10.83 -1.21
CA LYS A 109 -7.27 9.75 -0.27
C LYS A 109 -8.21 10.18 0.88
N LYS A 110 -8.02 11.38 1.43
CA LYS A 110 -8.87 11.91 2.51
C LYS A 110 -10.30 12.15 2.02
N GLU A 111 -10.48 12.57 0.78
CA GLU A 111 -11.80 12.78 0.16
C GLU A 111 -12.52 11.47 -0.14
N ARG A 112 -11.76 10.42 -0.48
CA ARG A 112 -12.29 9.09 -0.79
C ARG A 112 -12.63 8.24 0.43
N ALA A 113 -12.10 8.59 1.60
CA ALA A 113 -12.36 7.87 2.84
C ALA A 113 -13.87 7.67 3.11
N ALA A 114 -14.26 6.42 3.32
CA ALA A 114 -15.63 6.02 3.62
C ALA A 114 -15.99 6.29 5.10
N LEU A 115 -17.22 6.73 5.36
CA LEU A 115 -17.70 7.02 6.72
C LEU A 115 -17.58 5.81 7.66
N SER A 116 -17.95 4.63 7.18
CA SER A 116 -17.86 3.36 7.89
C SER A 116 -16.44 3.07 8.38
N ALA A 117 -15.44 3.18 7.51
CA ALA A 117 -14.04 2.97 7.84
C ALA A 117 -13.51 4.00 8.85
N ILE A 118 -13.93 5.27 8.72
CA ILE A 118 -13.61 6.31 9.71
C ILE A 118 -14.20 5.94 11.07
N ARG A 119 -15.48 5.57 11.12
CA ARG A 119 -16.15 5.18 12.37
C ARG A 119 -15.52 3.95 13.00
N LEU A 120 -15.18 2.96 12.18
CA LEU A 120 -14.44 1.79 12.60
C LEU A 120 -13.14 2.24 13.27
N ILE A 121 -12.24 2.92 12.58
CA ILE A 121 -10.89 3.23 13.07
C ILE A 121 -10.90 4.18 14.27
N GLN A 122 -11.69 5.25 14.22
CA GLN A 122 -11.77 6.24 15.29
C GLN A 122 -12.57 5.76 16.51
N ARG A 123 -13.10 4.53 16.47
CA ARG A 123 -13.91 3.93 17.55
C ARG A 123 -15.19 4.74 17.84
N HIS A 124 -15.76 5.35 16.80
CA HIS A 124 -17.09 5.97 16.89
C HIS A 124 -18.16 4.88 16.75
N GLY A 125 -18.64 4.37 17.88
CA GLY A 125 -19.67 3.33 17.93
C GLY A 125 -19.33 2.22 18.93
N PRO A 126 -19.70 0.96 18.63
CA PRO A 126 -19.44 -0.18 19.49
C PRO A 126 -17.98 -0.31 19.93
N GLN A 127 -17.80 -0.75 21.18
CA GLN A 127 -16.47 -1.05 21.68
C GLN A 127 -15.85 -2.25 20.95
N CYS A 128 -16.64 -3.16 20.40
CA CYS A 128 -16.14 -4.34 19.67
C CYS A 128 -16.17 -4.15 18.15
N ILE A 129 -15.12 -4.56 17.43
CA ILE A 129 -15.10 -4.56 15.95
C ILE A 129 -16.16 -5.52 15.39
N ARG A 130 -16.31 -6.71 15.97
CA ARG A 130 -17.33 -7.69 15.52
C ARG A 130 -18.74 -7.13 15.67
N GLU A 131 -19.01 -6.44 16.77
CA GLU A 131 -20.29 -5.76 16.99
C GLU A 131 -20.51 -4.62 15.98
N PHE A 132 -19.47 -3.84 15.68
CA PHE A 132 -19.53 -2.84 14.63
C PHE A 132 -19.93 -3.46 13.27
N LYS A 133 -19.32 -4.58 12.90
CA LYS A 133 -19.61 -5.31 11.66
C LYS A 133 -21.02 -5.91 11.65
N ALA A 134 -21.47 -6.49 12.76
CA ALA A 134 -22.83 -7.01 12.90
C ALA A 134 -23.87 -5.88 12.72
N ASN A 135 -23.64 -4.72 13.34
CA ASN A 135 -24.51 -3.56 13.18
C ASN A 135 -24.52 -3.02 11.74
N TYR A 136 -23.36 -2.97 11.08
CA TYR A 136 -23.25 -2.57 9.68
C TYR A 136 -24.07 -3.50 8.77
N LEU A 137 -23.99 -4.82 8.99
CA LEU A 137 -24.74 -5.82 8.21
C LEU A 137 -26.21 -5.98 8.64
N GLN A 138 -26.64 -5.28 9.70
CA GLN A 138 -27.92 -5.52 10.38
C GLN A 138 -28.11 -7.00 10.81
N ASP A 139 -27.00 -7.65 11.15
CA ASP A 139 -26.98 -9.05 11.57
C ASP A 139 -27.38 -9.15 13.05
N ASN A 140 -28.60 -9.64 13.27
CA ASN A 140 -29.18 -9.86 14.59
C ASN A 140 -29.15 -11.33 15.01
N ALA A 141 -28.40 -12.18 14.31
CA ALA A 141 -28.29 -13.58 14.66
C ALA A 141 -27.66 -13.75 16.06
N PRO A 142 -28.10 -14.74 16.87
CA PRO A 142 -27.57 -14.95 18.22
C PRO A 142 -26.05 -15.19 18.27
N ASP A 143 -25.47 -15.66 17.16
CA ASP A 143 -24.06 -15.97 16.98
C ASP A 143 -23.27 -14.86 16.27
N ALA A 144 -23.89 -13.73 15.89
CA ALA A 144 -23.21 -12.62 15.21
C ALA A 144 -22.00 -12.09 16.01
N LEU A 145 -22.12 -12.08 17.34
CA LEU A 145 -21.07 -11.65 18.27
C LEU A 145 -20.19 -12.80 18.78
N HIS A 146 -20.49 -14.04 18.41
CA HIS A 146 -19.73 -15.20 18.86
C HIS A 146 -18.36 -15.25 18.19
N TYR A 147 -17.34 -15.61 18.95
CA TYR A 147 -16.00 -15.93 18.45
C TYR A 147 -15.43 -17.10 19.26
N SER A 148 -14.71 -17.98 18.57
CA SER A 148 -14.08 -19.18 19.14
C SER A 148 -12.61 -18.98 19.53
N GLY A 149 -12.06 -17.80 19.19
CA GLY A 149 -10.69 -17.41 19.49
C GLY A 149 -10.46 -16.99 20.93
N PRO A 150 -9.20 -16.95 21.38
CA PRO A 150 -8.84 -16.44 22.70
C PRO A 150 -9.11 -14.94 22.84
N PHE A 151 -9.16 -14.22 21.71
CA PHE A 151 -9.44 -12.78 21.64
C PHE A 151 -10.35 -12.48 20.46
N CYS A 152 -11.17 -11.44 20.58
CA CYS A 152 -12.05 -11.00 19.50
C CYS A 152 -11.41 -9.90 18.64
N CYS A 153 -10.93 -8.82 19.27
CA CYS A 153 -10.27 -7.68 18.63
C CYS A 153 -9.46 -6.85 19.65
N ASP A 154 -8.71 -5.85 19.17
CA ASP A 154 -7.80 -5.01 19.97
C ASP A 154 -8.48 -4.06 20.99
N ARG A 155 -9.81 -4.04 21.01
CA ARG A 155 -10.60 -3.11 21.83
C ARG A 155 -11.12 -3.74 23.12
N HIS A 156 -11.00 -5.05 23.27
CA HIS A 156 -11.35 -5.71 24.51
C HIS A 156 -10.23 -5.51 25.53
N ASN A 157 -10.60 -5.37 26.80
CA ASN A 157 -9.64 -5.32 27.90
C ASN A 157 -9.30 -6.75 28.38
N ASP A 158 -8.96 -7.62 27.44
CA ASP A 158 -8.73 -9.05 27.63
C ASP A 158 -7.23 -9.43 27.56
N ALA A 159 -6.35 -8.42 27.65
CA ALA A 159 -4.90 -8.56 27.53
C ALA A 159 -4.41 -9.00 26.13
N PHE A 160 -5.20 -8.77 25.07
CA PHE A 160 -4.73 -8.90 23.70
C PHE A 160 -3.38 -8.17 23.48
N ASN A 161 -2.41 -8.89 22.91
CA ASN A 161 -1.11 -8.33 22.54
C ASN A 161 -0.76 -8.76 21.11
N LEU A 162 -0.72 -7.78 20.20
CA LEU A 162 -0.40 -7.97 18.79
C LEU A 162 0.90 -8.75 18.55
N GLN A 163 1.92 -8.53 19.39
CA GLN A 163 3.23 -9.18 19.25
C GLN A 163 3.13 -10.71 19.30
N ASN A 164 2.15 -11.26 20.03
CA ASN A 164 1.98 -12.71 20.18
C ASN A 164 1.47 -13.39 18.91
N PHE A 165 1.00 -12.61 17.92
CA PHE A 165 0.45 -13.10 16.65
C PHE A 165 1.38 -12.90 15.45
N LEU A 166 2.58 -12.37 15.68
CA LEU A 166 3.52 -12.04 14.61
C LEU A 166 4.70 -13.04 14.59
N PRO A 167 5.22 -13.40 13.40
CA PRO A 167 6.34 -14.33 13.27
C PRO A 167 7.68 -13.75 13.77
N GLY A 168 7.72 -12.45 14.07
CA GLY A 168 8.90 -11.76 14.54
C GLY A 168 8.55 -10.51 15.36
N PRO A 169 9.55 -9.88 15.98
CA PRO A 169 9.33 -8.67 16.79
C PRO A 169 8.81 -7.53 15.93
N ILE A 170 7.84 -6.78 16.46
CA ILE A 170 7.37 -5.54 15.87
C ILE A 170 8.57 -4.61 15.74
N TYR A 171 8.80 -4.11 14.52
CA TYR A 171 9.85 -3.15 14.28
C TYR A 171 9.58 -1.87 15.09
N ASN A 172 10.39 -1.66 16.13
CA ASN A 172 10.39 -0.44 16.91
C ASN A 172 11.63 0.39 16.52
N PRO A 173 11.49 1.47 15.75
CA PRO A 173 12.63 2.30 15.36
C PRO A 173 13.31 2.99 16.55
N GLN A 174 12.69 3.00 17.74
CA GLN A 174 13.27 3.58 18.95
C GLN A 174 14.09 2.58 19.78
N SER A 175 13.93 1.27 19.59
CA SER A 175 14.63 0.24 20.39
C SER A 175 15.98 -0.17 19.84
N SER A 176 16.38 0.31 18.65
CA SER A 176 17.79 0.39 18.37
C SER A 176 18.37 1.44 19.30
N GLU A 177 19.08 1.00 20.34
CA GLU A 177 20.20 1.77 20.90
C GLU A 177 20.82 2.52 19.74
N ALA A 178 21.00 3.82 19.92
CA ALA A 178 21.48 4.74 18.92
C ALA A 178 22.84 4.31 18.35
N SER A 179 22.86 3.27 17.52
CA SER A 179 23.79 3.14 16.43
C SER A 179 23.48 4.39 15.64
N SER A 180 24.35 5.38 15.82
CA SER A 180 24.29 6.61 15.08
C SER A 180 24.26 6.17 13.62
N LYS A 181 23.07 6.12 13.02
CA LYS A 181 22.94 6.10 11.58
C LYS A 181 23.55 7.43 11.22
N ARG A 182 24.85 7.41 10.92
CA ARG A 182 25.56 8.50 10.26
C ARG A 182 24.57 8.96 9.22
N LYS A 183 24.02 10.17 9.37
CA LYS A 183 23.18 10.79 8.35
C LYS A 183 23.93 10.49 7.05
N PRO A 184 23.37 9.71 6.11
CA PRO A 184 24.11 9.36 4.91
C PRO A 184 24.58 10.69 4.36
N ASN A 185 25.90 10.88 4.35
CA ASN A 185 26.49 12.16 4.05
C ASN A 185 25.85 12.59 2.73
N ARG A 186 25.01 13.64 2.77
CA ARG A 186 24.24 14.10 1.61
C ARG A 186 25.15 14.81 0.60
N GLU A 187 26.41 14.39 0.52
CA GLU A 187 27.34 14.60 -0.58
C GLU A 187 26.89 13.95 -1.90
N LYS A 188 25.77 13.20 -1.91
CA LYS A 188 25.21 12.59 -3.12
C LYS A 188 24.84 13.59 -4.23
N TYR A 189 24.79 14.90 -3.94
CA TYR A 189 24.43 15.93 -4.92
C TYR A 189 25.49 17.03 -5.03
N ARG A 190 26.64 16.72 -5.63
CA ARG A 190 27.78 17.66 -5.75
C ARG A 190 27.88 18.44 -7.07
N LEU A 191 27.08 18.18 -8.10
CA LEU A 191 27.07 19.06 -9.28
C LEU A 191 26.47 20.42 -8.88
N PRO A 192 27.12 21.56 -9.14
CA PRO A 192 26.52 22.89 -8.97
C PRO A 192 25.21 22.98 -9.75
N LYS A 193 24.23 23.74 -9.23
CA LYS A 193 22.89 23.86 -9.85
C LYS A 193 22.97 24.24 -11.34
N ALA A 194 23.91 25.11 -11.71
CA ALA A 194 24.17 25.48 -13.10
C ALA A 194 24.55 24.26 -13.98
N HIS A 195 25.44 23.39 -13.49
CA HIS A 195 25.87 22.22 -14.26
C HIS A 195 24.76 21.18 -14.39
N ARG A 196 23.87 21.07 -13.39
CA ARG A 196 22.69 20.19 -13.47
C ARG A 196 21.75 20.60 -14.59
N ILE A 197 21.51 21.90 -14.74
CA ILE A 197 20.65 22.45 -15.80
C ILE A 197 21.26 22.17 -17.17
N ILE A 198 22.59 22.36 -17.31
CA ILE A 198 23.30 22.08 -18.56
C ILE A 198 23.23 20.58 -18.90
N LEU A 199 23.51 19.71 -17.93
CA LEU A 199 23.47 18.26 -18.14
C LEU A 199 22.06 17.75 -18.44
N GLN A 200 21.04 18.26 -17.74
CA GLN A 200 19.64 17.96 -18.04
C GLN A 200 19.29 18.32 -19.48
N ARG A 201 19.66 19.52 -19.94
CA ARG A 201 19.44 19.94 -21.33
C ARG A 201 20.17 19.03 -22.33
N ARG A 202 21.42 18.67 -22.05
CA ARG A 202 22.19 17.74 -22.91
C ARG A 202 21.51 16.36 -23.00
N LEU A 203 21.01 15.83 -21.88
CA LEU A 203 20.29 14.55 -21.85
C LEU A 203 18.94 14.62 -22.59
N GLU A 204 18.24 15.74 -22.49
CA GLU A 204 17.00 15.99 -23.23
C GLU A 204 17.24 16.06 -24.74
N ASP A 205 18.30 16.75 -25.16
CA ASP A 205 18.68 16.87 -26.57
C ASP A 205 19.21 15.56 -27.13
N TRP A 206 20.08 14.85 -26.40
CA TRP A 206 20.51 13.50 -26.76
C TRP A 206 19.32 12.55 -26.95
N ARG A 207 18.39 12.51 -25.99
CA ARG A 207 17.19 11.66 -26.09
C ARG A 207 16.36 12.00 -27.32
N ARG A 208 16.27 13.29 -27.67
CA ARG A 208 15.55 13.74 -28.88
C ARG A 208 16.22 13.21 -30.14
N THR A 209 17.54 13.35 -30.25
CA THR A 209 18.32 12.86 -31.39
C THR A 209 18.23 11.34 -31.53
N GLU A 210 18.39 10.59 -30.44
CA GLU A 210 18.26 9.12 -30.47
C GLU A 210 16.85 8.67 -30.87
N HIS A 211 15.81 9.35 -30.36
CA HIS A 211 14.44 9.06 -30.76
C HIS A 211 14.18 9.39 -32.23
N GLU A 212 14.75 10.48 -32.76
CA GLU A 212 14.62 10.84 -34.17
C GLU A 212 15.32 9.84 -35.10
N ALA A 213 16.39 9.19 -34.62
CA ALA A 213 17.12 8.15 -35.32
C ALA A 213 16.50 6.74 -35.19
N ASP A 214 15.62 6.51 -34.21
CA ASP A 214 14.96 5.20 -34.02
C ASP A 214 14.02 4.88 -35.19
N ALA A 215 14.24 3.73 -35.83
CA ALA A 215 13.41 3.21 -36.92
C ALA A 215 11.93 3.02 -36.51
N LEU A 216 11.66 2.86 -35.21
CA LEU A 216 10.34 2.65 -34.63
C LEU A 216 9.81 3.89 -33.89
N LYS A 217 10.36 5.08 -34.14
CA LYS A 217 9.96 6.33 -33.47
C LYS A 217 8.48 6.71 -33.59
N SER A 218 7.80 6.21 -34.63
CA SER A 218 6.36 6.41 -34.85
C SER A 218 5.49 5.68 -33.81
N VAL A 219 6.00 4.60 -33.22
CA VAL A 219 5.27 3.76 -32.25
C VAL A 219 5.92 3.73 -30.87
N ARG A 220 7.22 4.03 -30.77
CA ARG A 220 7.94 4.11 -29.50
C ARG A 220 8.03 5.57 -29.05
N PRO A 221 7.42 5.96 -27.93
CA PRO A 221 7.53 7.32 -27.43
C PRO A 221 8.88 7.56 -26.73
N ARG A 222 9.36 8.81 -26.72
CA ARG A 222 10.69 9.23 -26.19
C ARG A 222 11.04 8.71 -24.81
N TYR A 223 10.05 8.56 -23.92
CA TYR A 223 10.28 8.12 -22.54
C TYR A 223 10.72 6.65 -22.43
N PHE A 224 10.58 5.84 -23.48
CA PHE A 224 11.14 4.48 -23.54
C PHE A 224 12.67 4.47 -23.59
N ILE A 225 13.29 5.53 -24.12
CA ILE A 225 14.76 5.68 -24.12
C ILE A 225 15.20 6.15 -22.73
N LEU A 226 14.62 7.26 -22.27
CA LEU A 226 14.90 7.82 -20.95
C LEU A 226 13.72 8.70 -20.50
N SER A 227 13.14 8.44 -19.33
CA SER A 227 12.03 9.25 -18.80
C SER A 227 12.52 10.60 -18.25
N ASP A 228 11.62 11.58 -18.14
CA ASP A 228 11.97 12.90 -17.59
C ASP A 228 12.42 12.82 -16.12
N SER A 229 11.81 11.92 -15.33
CA SER A 229 12.22 11.68 -13.94
C SER A 229 13.62 11.05 -13.86
N HIS A 230 13.99 10.18 -14.80
CA HIS A 230 15.33 9.61 -14.88
C HIS A 230 16.36 10.64 -15.35
N ILE A 231 16.03 11.52 -16.31
CA ILE A 231 16.90 12.65 -16.70
C ILE A 231 17.22 13.52 -15.49
N VAL A 232 16.20 13.92 -14.71
CA VAL A 232 16.38 14.74 -13.51
C VAL A 232 17.23 14.01 -12.46
N THR A 233 17.08 12.69 -12.34
CA THR A 233 17.85 11.86 -11.41
C THR A 233 19.31 11.75 -11.84
N LEU A 234 19.57 11.49 -13.13
CA LEU A 234 20.92 11.42 -13.70
C LEU A 234 21.64 12.76 -13.62
N ALA A 235 20.96 13.87 -13.95
CA ALA A 235 21.53 15.22 -13.85
C ALA A 235 21.93 15.61 -12.41
N LYS A 236 21.39 14.91 -11.40
CA LYS A 236 21.70 15.09 -9.99
C LYS A 236 22.77 14.11 -9.48
N THR A 237 23.01 13.00 -10.18
CA THR A 237 23.88 11.90 -9.73
C THR A 237 25.34 12.17 -10.13
N ARG A 238 26.30 11.80 -9.28
CA ARG A 238 27.74 11.86 -9.64
C ARG A 238 28.06 10.75 -10.64
N ALA A 239 28.88 11.04 -11.65
CA ALA A 239 29.26 10.07 -12.68
C ALA A 239 29.82 8.76 -12.10
N GLU A 240 30.63 8.83 -11.04
CA GLU A 240 31.21 7.69 -10.32
C GLU A 240 30.18 6.71 -9.71
N LEU A 241 28.93 7.15 -9.50
CA LEU A 241 27.87 6.35 -8.87
C LEU A 241 26.94 5.69 -9.88
N VAL A 242 27.16 5.91 -11.18
CA VAL A 242 26.39 5.28 -12.26
C VAL A 242 27.11 3.99 -12.65
N SER A 243 26.71 2.88 -12.04
CA SER A 243 27.40 1.58 -12.16
C SER A 243 27.15 0.82 -13.47
N SER A 244 26.53 1.44 -14.48
CA SER A 244 26.37 0.85 -15.81
C SER A 244 26.64 1.88 -16.90
N SER A 245 27.89 2.02 -17.32
CA SER A 245 28.33 3.02 -18.31
C SER A 245 28.94 2.37 -19.54
N ALA A 246 28.13 1.68 -20.35
CA ALA A 246 28.47 1.48 -21.76
C ALA A 246 28.14 2.73 -22.61
N ALA A 247 27.25 3.61 -22.14
CA ALA A 247 26.74 4.76 -22.93
C ALA A 247 27.17 6.16 -22.43
N TYR A 248 27.82 6.28 -21.26
CA TYR A 248 28.12 7.61 -20.68
C TYR A 248 29.46 8.21 -21.16
N ILE A 249 30.40 7.37 -21.57
CA ILE A 249 31.75 7.82 -21.96
C ILE A 249 31.69 8.64 -23.26
N ASP A 250 30.79 8.32 -24.19
CA ASP A 250 30.65 9.09 -25.44
C ASP A 250 29.92 10.44 -25.24
N ALA A 251 28.99 10.55 -24.29
CA ALA A 251 28.22 11.78 -24.08
C ALA A 251 28.96 12.88 -23.29
N CYS A 252 30.06 12.53 -22.60
CA CYS A 252 30.86 13.46 -21.80
C CYS A 252 32.25 13.76 -22.38
N SER A 253 32.65 13.10 -23.47
CA SER A 253 33.97 13.26 -24.09
C SER A 253 33.97 14.23 -25.30
N LEU A 254 32.94 15.08 -25.44
CA LEU A 254 32.83 16.17 -26.41
C LEU A 254 32.46 17.51 -25.74
#